data_AF-A0A960YKM5-F1
#
_entry.id   AF-A0A960YKM5-F1
#
_cell.length_a   1.000
_cell.length_b   1.000
_cell.length_c   1.000
_cell.angle_alpha   90.00
_cell.angle_beta   90.00
_cell.angle_gamma   90.00
#
_symmetry.space_group_name_H-M   'P 1'
#
loop_
_entity.id
_entity.type
_entity.pdbx_description
1 polymer ?
#
loop_
_entity_poly.entity_id
_entity_poly.type
_entity_poly.pdbx_seq_one_letter_code
_entity_poly.pdbx_strand_id
1 'polypeptide(L)'
;MDKSKGANPKSGGRVRRILLFLVILFLLGYSGLATVAYWKKDRDSRTRISHLEKEVKSRSEQMNRMLKDSSGMEASLAEMERAMRDLRARQEQAEQRIEQFRRLLESLKSLRDAGDLEIRIVDGRAVIALPFDILFASGSSSLSEAGKARIRKIASILAQIKGHRFQV
;
A
#
# COMPACT_ATOMS: atom_id res chain seq x y z
N MET A 1 61.15 -73.16 89.14
CA MET A 1 59.98 -72.27 89.20
C MET A 1 59.92 -71.48 87.90
N ASP A 2 58.90 -71.70 87.05
CA ASP A 2 57.65 -70.90 86.99
C ASP A 2 57.96 -69.48 86.43
N LYS A 3 57.42 -68.93 85.33
CA LYS A 3 56.21 -69.23 84.56
C LYS A 3 56.20 -68.36 83.28
N SER A 4 55.64 -68.89 82.19
CA SER A 4 54.58 -68.29 81.38
C SER A 4 54.80 -67.01 80.53
N LYS A 5 54.52 -67.24 79.23
CA LYS A 5 53.72 -66.46 78.26
C LYS A 5 54.44 -65.48 77.35
N GLY A 6 54.39 -65.82 76.07
CA GLY A 6 54.62 -64.91 74.97
C GLY A 6 53.41 -64.04 74.64
N ALA A 7 53.65 -63.05 73.78
CA ALA A 7 52.70 -62.46 72.86
C ALA A 7 53.48 -61.69 71.77
N ASN A 8 53.18 -62.01 70.51
CA ASN A 8 53.75 -61.44 69.27
C ASN A 8 53.02 -60.10 68.89
N PRO A 9 53.40 -59.34 67.83
CA PRO A 9 53.39 -57.87 67.78
C PRO A 9 52.26 -57.40 66.82
N LYS A 10 52.28 -56.13 66.34
CA LYS A 10 51.47 -55.54 65.22
C LYS A 10 50.32 -54.60 65.63
N SER A 11 50.64 -53.36 66.00
CA SER A 11 49.63 -52.27 66.05
C SER A 11 49.97 -51.02 65.20
N GLY A 12 51.24 -50.75 64.84
CA GLY A 12 51.62 -49.51 64.13
C GLY A 12 51.22 -49.37 62.65
N GLY A 13 51.18 -50.48 61.89
CA GLY A 13 50.89 -50.44 60.45
C GLY A 13 49.41 -50.19 60.08
N ARG A 14 48.48 -50.48 61.01
CA ARG A 14 47.03 -50.27 60.79
C ARG A 14 46.66 -48.79 60.85
N VAL A 15 47.23 -48.04 61.80
CA VAL A 15 46.93 -46.61 61.99
C VAL A 15 47.39 -45.78 60.80
N ARG A 16 48.59 -46.04 60.26
CA ARG A 16 49.10 -45.33 59.08
C ARG A 16 48.27 -45.60 57.81
N ARG A 17 47.71 -46.81 57.66
CA ARG A 17 46.80 -47.13 56.55
C ARG A 17 45.47 -46.39 56.71
N ILE A 18 44.91 -46.36 57.91
CA ILE A 18 43.66 -45.63 58.20
C ILE A 18 43.82 -44.13 57.92
N LEU A 19 44.95 -43.53 58.31
CA LEU A 19 45.22 -42.10 58.05
C LEU A 19 45.35 -41.80 56.55
N LEU A 20 46.01 -42.67 55.78
CA LEU A 20 46.12 -42.54 54.33
C LEU A 20 44.77 -42.64 53.62
N PHE A 21 43.91 -43.58 54.05
CA PHE A 21 42.55 -43.69 53.52
C PHE A 21 41.72 -42.44 53.81
N LEU A 22 41.83 -41.85 55.00
CA LEU A 22 41.12 -40.63 55.38
C LEU A 22 41.52 -39.42 54.52
N VAL A 23 42.81 -39.27 54.23
CA VAL A 23 43.33 -38.19 53.37
C VAL A 23 42.88 -38.37 51.92
N ILE A 24 42.90 -39.60 51.40
CA ILE A 24 42.41 -39.92 50.05
C ILE A 24 40.90 -39.64 49.93
N LEU A 25 40.13 -39.97 50.96
CA LEU A 25 38.69 -39.74 50.99
C LEU A 25 38.34 -38.26 51.07
N PHE A 26 39.14 -37.46 51.78
CA PHE A 26 39.05 -36.00 51.78
C PHE A 26 39.41 -35.38 50.42
N LEU A 27 40.45 -35.86 49.76
CA LEU A 27 40.86 -35.39 48.42
C LEU A 27 39.81 -35.72 47.33
N LEU A 28 39.24 -36.92 47.37
CA LEU A 28 38.15 -37.32 46.48
C LEU A 28 36.86 -36.51 46.74
N GLY A 29 36.52 -36.27 48.01
CA GLY A 29 35.35 -35.43 48.38
C GLY A 29 35.46 -33.99 47.88
N TYR A 30 36.66 -33.41 47.90
CA TYR A 30 36.89 -32.04 47.42
C TYR A 30 36.69 -31.90 45.90
N SER A 31 37.06 -32.93 45.13
CA SER A 31 36.87 -32.95 43.68
C SER A 31 35.39 -33.01 43.28
N GLY A 32 34.54 -33.67 44.06
CA GLY A 32 33.09 -33.73 43.81
C GLY A 32 32.38 -32.38 43.98
N LEU A 33 32.72 -31.62 45.03
CA LEU A 33 32.15 -30.30 45.30
C LEU A 33 32.59 -29.24 44.27
N ALA A 34 33.86 -29.26 43.87
CA ALA A 34 34.37 -28.40 42.81
C ALA A 34 33.67 -28.68 41.47
N THR A 35 33.40 -29.96 41.18
CA THR A 35 32.67 -30.36 39.98
C THR A 35 31.24 -29.83 40.01
N VAL A 36 30.45 -30.04 41.06
CA VAL A 36 29.05 -29.57 41.10
C VAL A 36 28.91 -28.04 40.95
N ALA A 37 29.84 -27.27 41.55
CA ALA A 37 29.87 -25.81 41.40
C ALA A 37 30.18 -25.38 39.96
N TYR A 38 31.06 -26.11 39.26
CA TYR A 38 31.42 -25.84 37.86
C TYR A 38 30.21 -26.02 36.92
N TRP A 39 29.34 -27.00 37.18
CA TRP A 39 28.17 -27.28 36.33
C TRP A 39 27.03 -26.26 36.49
N LYS A 40 26.93 -25.58 37.65
CA LYS A 40 25.90 -24.54 37.87
C LYS A 40 26.17 -23.29 37.03
N LYS A 41 27.43 -22.84 36.97
CA LYS A 41 27.81 -21.61 36.25
C LYS A 41 27.74 -21.76 34.72
N ASP A 42 27.99 -22.97 34.23
CA ASP A 42 27.83 -23.30 32.80
C ASP A 42 26.35 -23.32 32.39
N ARG A 43 25.45 -23.79 33.28
CA ARG A 43 24.00 -23.80 33.03
C ARG A 43 23.44 -22.39 32.87
N ASP A 44 23.81 -21.47 33.76
CA ASP A 44 23.31 -20.09 33.72
C ASP A 44 23.82 -19.30 32.50
N SER A 45 25.05 -19.60 32.06
CA SER A 45 25.60 -18.99 30.84
C SER A 45 24.89 -19.50 29.59
N ARG A 46 24.65 -20.82 29.51
CA ARG A 46 23.89 -21.43 28.40
C ARG A 46 22.45 -20.98 28.35
N THR A 47 21.78 -20.83 29.49
CA THR A 47 20.40 -20.33 29.51
C THR A 47 20.32 -18.88 29.04
N ARG A 48 21.24 -18.01 29.47
CA ARG A 48 21.34 -16.62 28.98
C ARG A 48 21.60 -16.55 27.49
N ILE A 49 22.56 -17.33 26.98
CA ILE A 49 22.85 -17.39 25.54
C ILE A 49 21.60 -17.84 24.78
N SER A 50 20.93 -18.91 25.22
CA SER A 50 19.71 -19.39 24.56
C SER A 50 18.55 -18.39 24.61
N HIS A 51 18.46 -17.58 25.67
CA HIS A 51 17.44 -16.54 25.79
C HIS A 51 17.73 -15.37 24.86
N LEU A 52 18.98 -14.92 24.83
CA LEU A 52 19.44 -13.86 23.92
C LEU A 52 19.31 -14.29 22.46
N GLU A 53 19.64 -15.53 22.13
CA GLU A 53 19.43 -16.09 20.79
C GLU A 53 17.95 -16.08 20.39
N LYS A 54 17.06 -16.44 21.31
CA LYS A 54 15.60 -16.38 21.08
C LYS A 54 15.11 -14.95 20.90
N GLU A 55 15.62 -13.99 21.68
CA GLU A 55 15.28 -12.57 21.54
C GLU A 55 15.80 -11.98 20.24
N VAL A 56 17.03 -12.29 19.84
CA VAL A 56 17.60 -11.85 18.57
C VAL A 56 16.80 -12.45 17.42
N LYS A 57 16.44 -13.74 17.50
CA LYS A 57 15.61 -14.40 16.48
C LYS A 57 14.22 -13.76 16.40
N SER A 58 13.53 -13.57 17.52
CA SER A 58 12.19 -12.98 17.52
C SER A 58 12.22 -11.52 17.04
N ARG A 59 13.25 -10.76 17.41
CA ARG A 59 13.44 -9.38 16.94
C ARG A 59 13.79 -9.32 15.45
N SER A 60 14.60 -10.25 14.95
CA SER A 60 14.89 -10.38 13.51
C SER A 60 13.64 -10.75 12.72
N GLU A 61 12.81 -11.66 13.23
CA GLU A 61 11.53 -12.02 12.62
C GLU A 61 10.55 -10.83 12.61
N GLN A 62 10.49 -10.05 13.70
CA GLN A 62 9.68 -8.82 13.75
C GLN A 62 10.18 -7.77 12.75
N MET A 63 11.50 -7.56 12.66
CA MET A 63 12.09 -6.63 11.69
C MET A 63 11.78 -7.05 10.26
N ASN A 64 11.92 -8.34 9.92
CA ASN A 64 11.58 -8.84 8.59
C ASN A 64 10.09 -8.66 8.25
N ARG A 65 9.19 -8.84 9.23
CA ARG A 65 7.76 -8.56 9.03
C ARG A 65 7.52 -7.08 8.76
N MET A 66 8.09 -6.20 9.58
CA MET A 66 7.97 -4.75 9.38
C MET A 66 8.53 -4.29 8.03
N LEU A 67 9.69 -4.78 7.60
CA LEU A 67 10.25 -4.46 6.28
C LEU A 67 9.34 -4.94 5.13
N LYS A 68 8.72 -6.11 5.28
CA LYS A 68 7.76 -6.64 4.30
C LYS A 68 6.47 -5.79 4.25
N ASP A 69 5.99 -5.36 5.41
CA ASP A 69 4.79 -4.52 5.51
C ASP A 69 5.06 -3.12 4.95
N SER A 70 6.21 -2.51 5.26
CA SER A 70 6.62 -1.22 4.69
C SER A 70 6.79 -1.28 3.17
N SER A 71 7.44 -2.31 2.64
CA SER A 71 7.58 -2.47 1.18
C SER A 71 6.24 -2.73 0.48
N GLY A 72 5.33 -3.47 1.12
CA GLY A 72 3.95 -3.63 0.63
C GLY A 72 3.16 -2.33 0.63
N MET A 73 3.34 -1.50 1.64
CA MET A 73 2.69 -0.19 1.76
C MET A 73 3.24 0.82 0.73
N GLU A 74 4.55 0.84 0.50
CA GLU A 74 5.18 1.65 -0.55
C GLU A 74 4.66 1.28 -1.95
N ALA A 75 4.53 -0.03 -2.23
CA ALA A 75 3.97 -0.50 -3.49
C ALA A 75 2.51 -0.04 -3.68
N SER A 76 1.71 -0.11 -2.61
CA SER A 76 0.30 0.33 -2.61
C SER A 76 0.16 1.84 -2.81
N LEU A 77 1.04 2.65 -2.18
CA LEU A 77 1.07 4.10 -2.37
C LEU A 77 1.45 4.47 -3.81
N ALA A 78 2.45 3.80 -4.38
CA ALA A 78 2.86 4.02 -5.77
C ALA A 78 1.73 3.68 -6.77
N GLU A 79 0.94 2.64 -6.49
CA GLU A 79 -0.24 2.29 -7.30
C GLU A 79 -1.35 3.36 -7.18
N MET A 80 -1.66 3.79 -5.96
CA MET A 80 -2.66 4.84 -5.71
C MET A 80 -2.28 6.17 -6.38
N GLU A 81 -1.01 6.57 -6.32
CA GLU A 81 -0.53 7.79 -6.99
C GLU A 81 -0.64 7.73 -8.52
N ARG A 82 -0.40 6.55 -9.11
CA ARG A 82 -0.63 6.35 -10.55
C ARG A 82 -2.11 6.50 -10.89
N ALA A 83 -2.98 5.82 -10.14
CA ALA A 83 -4.43 5.92 -10.33
C ALA A 83 -4.95 7.37 -10.18
N MET A 84 -4.46 8.12 -9.20
CA MET A 84 -4.81 9.53 -9.00
C MET A 84 -4.36 10.43 -10.16
N ARG A 85 -3.16 10.21 -10.71
CA ARG A 85 -2.68 10.95 -11.89
C ARG A 85 -3.55 10.68 -13.12
N ASP A 86 -3.90 9.42 -13.35
CA ASP A 86 -4.75 9.05 -14.48
C ASP A 86 -6.16 9.64 -14.35
N LEU A 87 -6.73 9.65 -13.13
CA LEU A 87 -8.03 10.27 -12.88
C LEU A 87 -7.99 11.78 -13.09
N ARG A 88 -6.95 12.48 -12.62
CA ARG A 88 -6.78 13.92 -12.85
C ARG A 88 -6.67 14.25 -14.33
N ALA A 89 -5.88 13.49 -15.09
CA ALA A 89 -5.76 13.69 -16.53
C ALA A 89 -7.11 13.52 -17.26
N ARG A 90 -7.93 12.55 -16.86
CA ARG A 90 -9.29 12.37 -17.39
C ARG A 90 -10.23 13.50 -16.99
N GLN A 91 -10.11 13.98 -15.75
CA GLN A 91 -10.92 15.09 -15.26
C GLN A 91 -10.62 16.38 -16.03
N GLU A 92 -9.35 16.72 -16.25
CA GLU A 92 -8.95 17.89 -17.04
C GLU A 92 -9.51 17.82 -18.47
N GLN A 93 -9.44 16.64 -19.11
CA GLN A 93 -10.03 16.44 -20.44
C GLN A 93 -11.55 16.59 -20.44
N ALA A 94 -12.24 16.16 -19.37
CA ALA A 94 -13.67 16.32 -19.23
C ALA A 94 -14.05 17.79 -19.00
N GLU A 95 -13.32 18.49 -18.14
CA GLU A 95 -13.52 19.93 -17.87
C GLU A 95 -13.31 20.77 -19.12
N GLN A 96 -12.27 20.50 -19.92
CA GLN A 96 -12.05 21.17 -21.21
C GLN A 96 -13.24 20.98 -22.17
N ARG A 97 -13.80 19.77 -22.24
CA ARG A 97 -14.99 19.50 -23.08
C ARG A 97 -16.22 20.24 -22.56
N ILE A 98 -16.41 20.31 -21.24
CA ILE A 98 -17.53 21.03 -20.61
C ILE A 98 -17.41 22.53 -20.88
N GLU A 99 -16.21 23.11 -20.76
CA GLU A 99 -15.99 24.53 -21.08
C GLU A 99 -16.27 24.84 -22.55
N GLN A 100 -15.81 23.99 -23.47
CA GLN A 100 -16.11 24.12 -24.89
C GLN A 100 -17.62 24.07 -25.13
N PHE A 101 -18.30 23.10 -24.53
CA PHE A 101 -19.76 22.96 -24.64
C PHE A 101 -20.51 24.16 -24.05
N ARG A 102 -20.03 24.71 -22.92
CA ARG A 102 -20.62 25.90 -22.29
C ARG A 102 -20.48 27.14 -23.17
N ARG A 103 -19.32 27.35 -23.80
CA ARG A 103 -19.11 28.46 -24.75
C ARG A 103 -20.00 28.31 -26.00
N LEU A 104 -20.24 27.08 -26.44
CA LEU A 104 -21.20 26.81 -27.51
C LEU A 104 -22.63 27.17 -27.10
N LEU A 105 -23.08 26.74 -25.92
CA LEU A 105 -24.41 27.10 -25.40
C LEU A 105 -24.58 28.61 -25.25
N GLU A 106 -23.54 29.33 -24.80
CA GLU A 106 -23.58 30.78 -24.66
C GLU A 106 -23.64 31.50 -26.01
N SER A 107 -22.89 31.03 -27.00
CA SER A 107 -22.96 31.54 -28.38
C SER A 107 -24.33 31.27 -29.02
N LEU A 108 -24.90 30.09 -28.78
CA LEU A 108 -26.24 29.74 -29.24
C LEU A 108 -27.33 30.56 -28.53
N LYS A 109 -27.13 30.87 -27.24
CA LYS A 109 -28.04 31.72 -26.46
C LYS A 109 -28.01 33.17 -26.95
N SER A 110 -26.84 33.73 -27.28
CA SER A 110 -26.75 35.10 -27.82
C SER A 110 -27.41 35.22 -29.21
N LEU A 111 -27.42 34.14 -30.00
CA LEU A 111 -28.19 34.05 -31.25
C LEU A 111 -29.69 33.90 -31.04
N ARG A 112 -30.12 33.18 -30.00
CA ARG A 112 -31.54 33.09 -29.61
C ARG A 112 -32.07 34.46 -29.16
N ASP A 113 -31.29 35.18 -28.36
CA ASP A 113 -31.67 36.50 -27.83
C ASP A 113 -31.61 37.59 -28.94
N ALA A 114 -31.04 37.29 -30.12
CA ALA A 114 -31.15 38.09 -31.34
C ALA A 114 -32.50 37.91 -32.08
N GLY A 115 -33.38 37.03 -31.60
CA GLY A 115 -34.83 37.05 -31.92
C GLY A 115 -35.33 36.12 -33.03
N ASP A 116 -34.50 35.24 -33.60
CA ASP A 116 -34.85 34.57 -34.88
C ASP A 116 -34.96 33.03 -34.83
N LEU A 117 -34.67 32.35 -33.71
CA LEU A 117 -34.49 30.88 -33.70
C LEU A 117 -34.88 30.25 -32.36
N GLU A 118 -35.61 29.12 -32.41
CA GLU A 118 -35.88 28.30 -31.24
C GLU A 118 -34.90 27.12 -31.18
N ILE A 119 -34.11 27.05 -30.11
CA ILE A 119 -33.13 25.98 -29.88
C ILE A 119 -33.67 25.08 -28.77
N ARG A 120 -33.88 23.80 -29.10
CA ARG A 120 -34.32 22.78 -28.15
C ARG A 120 -33.29 21.66 -28.06
N ILE A 121 -33.08 21.15 -26.85
CA ILE A 121 -32.27 19.95 -26.64
C ILE A 121 -33.24 18.77 -26.57
N VAL A 122 -33.15 17.86 -27.53
CA VAL A 122 -33.99 16.65 -27.59
C VAL A 122 -33.07 15.43 -27.72
N ASP A 123 -33.17 14.49 -26.79
CA ASP A 123 -32.34 13.27 -26.72
C ASP A 123 -30.82 13.53 -26.78
N GLY A 124 -30.35 14.59 -26.12
CA GLY A 124 -28.93 14.97 -26.12
C GLY A 124 -28.43 15.56 -27.45
N ARG A 125 -29.33 15.85 -28.40
CA ARG A 125 -29.03 16.54 -29.66
C ARG A 125 -29.56 17.97 -29.60
N ALA A 126 -28.79 18.92 -30.11
CA ALA A 126 -29.25 20.29 -30.31
C ALA A 126 -30.08 20.36 -31.60
N VAL A 127 -31.37 20.66 -31.47
CA VAL A 127 -32.31 20.83 -32.59
C VAL A 127 -32.60 22.32 -32.76
N ILE A 128 -32.39 22.83 -33.97
CA ILE A 128 -32.66 24.23 -34.33
C ILE A 128 -33.98 24.25 -35.10
N ALA A 129 -35.01 24.85 -34.53
CA ALA A 129 -36.30 25.04 -35.19
C ALA A 129 -36.33 26.43 -35.82
N LEU A 130 -36.43 26.48 -37.15
CA LEU A 130 -36.65 27.70 -37.92
C LEU A 130 -38.13 27.83 -38.27
N PRO A 131 -38.80 28.93 -37.90
CA PRO A 131 -40.18 29.18 -38.33
C PRO A 131 -40.30 29.27 -39.85
N PHE A 132 -41.35 28.64 -40.40
CA PHE A 132 -41.61 28.57 -41.83
C PHE A 132 -41.73 29.95 -42.49
N ASP A 133 -42.41 30.89 -41.82
CA ASP A 133 -42.66 32.26 -42.31
C ASP A 133 -41.38 33.09 -42.49
N ILE A 134 -40.28 32.66 -41.86
CA ILE A 134 -38.97 33.32 -41.96
C ILE A 134 -38.16 32.75 -43.13
N LEU A 135 -38.38 31.49 -43.48
CA LEU A 135 -37.66 30.79 -44.55
C LEU A 135 -38.31 31.01 -45.91
N PHE A 136 -39.64 31.03 -45.98
CA PHE A 136 -40.39 31.05 -47.22
C PHE A 136 -41.25 32.32 -47.33
N ALA A 137 -41.39 32.85 -48.53
CA ALA A 137 -42.40 33.89 -48.79
C ALA A 137 -43.80 33.26 -48.76
N SER A 138 -44.82 34.00 -48.34
CA SER A 138 -46.20 33.50 -48.29
C SER A 138 -46.63 32.92 -49.64
N GLY A 139 -47.00 31.62 -49.65
CA GLY A 139 -47.40 30.89 -50.86
C GLY A 139 -46.26 30.41 -51.77
N SER A 140 -45.00 30.57 -51.39
CA SER A 140 -43.84 30.11 -52.17
C SER A 140 -43.15 28.91 -51.52
N SER A 141 -42.74 27.93 -52.32
CA SER A 141 -41.83 26.85 -51.91
C SER A 141 -40.35 27.23 -52.02
N SER A 142 -40.05 28.41 -52.57
CA SER A 142 -38.69 28.93 -52.69
C SER A 142 -38.31 29.76 -51.46
N LEU A 143 -37.06 29.59 -51.02
CA LEU A 143 -36.49 30.36 -49.93
C LEU A 143 -36.51 31.86 -50.27
N SER A 144 -37.03 32.67 -49.35
CA SER A 144 -36.95 34.12 -49.46
C SER A 144 -35.50 34.60 -49.37
N GLU A 145 -35.18 35.78 -49.89
CA GLU A 145 -33.83 36.36 -49.77
C GLU A 145 -33.41 36.53 -48.29
N ALA A 146 -34.37 36.86 -47.42
CA ALA A 146 -34.16 36.90 -45.97
C ALA A 146 -33.88 35.51 -45.37
N GLY A 147 -34.59 34.47 -45.82
CA GLY A 147 -34.35 33.08 -45.43
C GLY A 147 -32.97 32.58 -45.86
N LYS A 148 -32.55 32.88 -47.09
CA LYS A 148 -31.20 32.54 -47.61
C LYS A 148 -30.08 33.25 -46.83
N ALA A 149 -30.28 34.50 -46.43
CA ALA A 149 -29.30 35.24 -45.62
C ALA A 149 -29.15 34.62 -44.22
N ARG A 150 -30.28 34.20 -43.61
CA ARG A 150 -30.28 33.54 -42.30
C ARG A 150 -29.64 32.15 -42.33
N ILE A 151 -29.99 31.30 -43.30
CA ILE A 151 -29.36 29.99 -43.46
C ILE A 151 -27.84 30.15 -43.64
N ARG A 152 -27.38 31.13 -44.43
CA ARG A 152 -25.94 31.42 -44.58
C ARG A 152 -25.27 31.77 -43.25
N LYS A 153 -25.92 32.58 -42.42
CA LYS A 153 -25.39 32.95 -41.10
C LYS A 153 -25.29 31.73 -40.18
N ILE A 154 -26.32 30.88 -40.15
CA ILE A 154 -26.32 29.63 -39.37
C ILE A 154 -25.25 28.67 -39.89
N ALA A 155 -25.17 28.46 -41.20
CA ALA A 155 -24.16 27.62 -41.83
C ALA A 155 -22.74 28.09 -41.50
N SER A 156 -22.49 29.40 -41.43
CA SER A 156 -21.17 29.94 -41.05
C SER A 156 -20.77 29.59 -39.61
N ILE A 157 -21.73 29.56 -38.68
CA ILE A 157 -21.50 29.22 -37.27
C ILE A 157 -21.33 27.71 -37.12
N LEU A 158 -22.19 26.92 -37.78
CA LEU A 158 -22.10 25.46 -37.77
C LEU A 158 -20.81 24.96 -38.46
N ALA A 159 -20.30 25.66 -39.48
CA ALA A 159 -19.05 25.33 -40.16
C ALA A 159 -17.80 25.49 -39.27
N GLN A 160 -17.87 26.30 -38.21
CA GLN A 160 -16.79 26.40 -37.23
C GLN A 160 -16.69 25.14 -36.34
N ILE A 161 -17.74 24.32 -36.33
CA ILE A 161 -17.81 23.12 -35.50
C ILE A 161 -17.37 21.90 -36.32
N LYS A 162 -16.13 21.45 -36.13
CA LYS A 162 -15.61 20.24 -36.80
C LYS A 162 -16.15 18.96 -36.14
N GLY A 163 -16.41 17.93 -36.94
CA GLY A 163 -16.75 16.58 -36.45
C GLY A 163 -18.21 16.34 -36.05
N HIS A 164 -19.13 17.23 -36.40
CA HIS A 164 -20.56 17.08 -36.09
C HIS A 164 -21.35 16.68 -37.34
N ARG A 165 -22.35 15.81 -37.18
CA ARG A 165 -23.25 15.38 -38.25
C ARG A 165 -24.50 16.26 -38.21
N PHE A 166 -24.79 16.94 -39.31
CA PHE A 166 -25.99 17.75 -39.48
C PHE A 166 -27.08 16.92 -40.16
N GLN A 167 -28.30 17.01 -39.65
CA GLN A 167 -29.51 16.47 -40.26
C GLN A 167 -30.45 17.65 -40.49
N VAL A 168 -30.96 17.78 -41.72
CA VAL A 168 -31.82 18.89 -42.16
C VAL A 168 -33.19 18.34 -42.50
#